data_AF-A0A7C1ES27-F1
#
_entry.id   AF-A0A7C1ES27-F1
#
_cell.length_a   1.000
_cell.length_b   1.000
_cell.length_c   1.000
_cell.angle_alpha   90.00
_cell.angle_beta   90.00
_cell.angle_gamma   90.00
#
_symmetry.space_group_name_H-M   'P 1'
#
loop_
_entity.id
_entity.type
_entity.pdbx_description
1 polymer ?
#
loop_
_entity_poly.entity_id
_entity_poly.type
_entity_poly.pdbx_seq_one_letter_code
_entity_poly.pdbx_strand_id
1 'polypeptide(L)' 'MGAYRLEQIILDWKTDRLTTEQAVGQILLLLQQIEQRVGNLEAKLTAPPPAPAVAPSVEKPKRSP' A
#
# COMPACT_ATOMS: atom_id res chain seq x y z
N MET A 1 -7.27 -0.84 13.99
CA MET A 1 -6.87 -0.77 15.42
C MET A 1 -5.36 -0.95 15.48
N GLY A 2 -4.72 -0.22 16.40
CA GLY A 2 -3.34 0.27 16.30
C GLY A 2 -2.30 -0.75 15.86
N ALA A 3 -1.51 -0.39 14.85
CA ALA A 3 -0.24 -1.03 14.59
C ALA A 3 0.62 -0.82 15.84
N TYR A 4 0.67 -1.81 16.72
CA TYR A 4 1.77 -1.89 17.66
C TYR A 4 3.04 -1.88 16.83
N ARG A 5 3.88 -0.86 17.02
CA ARG A 5 5.18 -0.82 16.36
C ARG A 5 5.96 -2.06 16.79
N LEU A 6 6.82 -2.57 15.91
CA LEU A 6 7.60 -3.79 16.18
C LEU A 6 8.29 -3.73 17.56
N GLU A 7 8.75 -2.55 17.97
CA GLU A 7 9.37 -2.30 19.26
C GLU A 7 8.44 -2.61 20.44
N GLN A 8 7.15 -2.30 20.31
CA GLN A 8 6.16 -2.56 21.37
C GLN A 8 5.84 -4.05 21.47
N ILE A 9 5.75 -4.77 20.35
CA ILE A 9 5.58 -6.24 20.37
C ILE A 9 6.80 -6.90 21.04
N ILE A 10 8.01 -6.43 20.74
CA ILE A 10 9.23 -6.93 21.37
C ILE A 10 9.24 -6.61 22.87
N LEU A 11 8.82 -5.42 23.26
CA LEU A 11 8.75 -5.02 24.67
C LEU A 11 7.74 -5.86 25.46
N ASP A 12 6.55 -6.06 24.90
CA ASP A 12 5.48 -6.84 25.52
C ASP A 12 5.85 -8.33 25.59
N TRP A 13 6.58 -8.85 24.60
CA TRP A 13 7.13 -10.21 24.67
C TRP A 13 8.22 -10.34 25.74
N LYS A 14 9.15 -9.38 25.83
CA LYS A 14 10.21 -9.36 26.87
C LYS A 14 9.68 -9.24 28.29
N THR A 15 8.48 -8.69 28.45
CA THR A 15 7.83 -8.49 29.76
C THR A 15 6.78 -9.55 30.06
N ASP A 16 6.79 -10.66 29.31
CA ASP A 16 5.85 -11.79 29.41
C ASP A 16 4.37 -11.39 29.29
N ARG A 17 4.08 -10.22 28.70
CA ARG A 17 2.72 -9.76 28.37
C ARG A 17 2.17 -10.42 27.11
N LEU A 18 3.04 -10.94 26.26
CA LEU A 18 2.71 -11.74 25.09
C LEU A 18 3.37 -13.11 25.18
N THR A 19 2.63 -14.16 24.83
CA THR A 19 3.27 -15.46 24.58
C THR A 19 4.10 -15.39 23.30
N THR A 20 5.04 -16.33 23.14
CA THR A 20 5.84 -16.46 21.92
C THR A 20 4.96 -16.57 20.68
N GLU A 21 3.88 -17.35 20.73
CA GLU A 21 2.94 -17.51 19.62
C GLU A 21 2.23 -16.18 19.28
N GLN A 22 1.82 -15.42 20.29
CA GLN A 22 1.18 -14.12 20.10
C GLN A 22 2.14 -13.08 19.53
N ALA A 23 3.40 -13.08 19.99
CA ALA A 23 4.43 -12.19 19.47
C ALA A 23 4.76 -12.52 18.00
N VAL A 24 4.98 -13.79 17.68
CA VAL A 24 5.23 -14.26 16.31
C VAL A 24 4.04 -13.95 15.41
N GLY A 25 2.81 -14.21 15.85
CA GLY A 25 1.60 -13.90 15.09
C GLY A 25 1.48 -12.41 14.76
N GLN A 26 1.76 -11.53 15.72
CA GLN A 26 1.74 -10.08 15.49
C GLN A 26 2.85 -9.62 14.54
N ILE A 27 4.05 -10.20 14.62
CA ILE A 27 5.16 -9.90 13.70
C ILE A 27 4.78 -10.31 12.27
N LEU A 28 4.19 -11.50 12.08
CA LEU A 28 3.76 -11.97 10.76
C LEU A 28 2.69 -11.05 10.15
N LEU A 29 1.73 -10.58 10.95
CA LEU A 29 0.73 -9.60 10.49
C LEU A 29 1.36 -8.26 10.08
N LEU A 30 2.36 -7.79 10.83
CA LEU A 30 3.13 -6.59 10.47
C LEU A 30 3.86 -6.76 9.13
N LEU A 31 4.50 -7.91 8.93
CA LEU A 31 5.21 -8.22 7.68
C LEU A 31 4.26 -8.25 6.49
N GLN A 32 3.09 -8.89 6.62
CA GLN A 32 2.07 -8.92 5.57
C GLN A 32 1.59 -7.51 5.20
N GLN A 33 1.39 -6.63 6.19
CA GLN A 33 1.01 -5.24 5.93
C GLN A 33 2.11 -4.45 5.21
N ILE A 34 3.38 -4.69 5.55
CA ILE A 34 4.52 -4.05 4.89
C ILE A 34 4.61 -4.54 3.45
N GLU A 35 4.52 -5.85 3.21
CA GLU A 35 4.52 -6.45 1.88
C GLU A 35 3.46 -5.82 0.98
N GLN A 36 2.21 -5.73 1.45
CA GLN A 36 1.12 -5.09 0.69
C GLN A 36 1.41 -3.62 0.36
N ARG A 37 1.98 -2.87 1.32
CA ARG A 37 2.33 -1.46 1.09
C ARG A 37 3.44 -1.31 0.08
N VAL A 38 4.46 -2.15 0.14
CA VAL A 38 5.58 -2.16 -0.81
C VAL A 38 5.08 -2.53 -2.21
N GLY A 39 4.32 -3.62 -2.34
CA GLY A 39 3.75 -4.02 -3.64
C GLY A 39 2.89 -2.93 -4.29
N ASN A 40 2.11 -2.21 -3.48
CA ASN A 40 1.34 -1.06 -3.97
C ASN A 40 2.21 0.11 -4.44
N LEU A 41 3.35 0.34 -3.79
CA LEU A 41 4.30 1.38 -4.20
C LEU A 41 5.04 0.98 -5.48
N GLU A 42 5.46 -0.28 -5.58
CA GLU A 42 6.10 -0.83 -6.78
C GLU A 42 5.15 -0.79 -7.98
N ALA A 43 3.88 -1.14 -7.79
CA ALA A 43 2.86 -1.03 -8.83
C ALA A 43 2.68 0.41 -9.31
N LYS A 44 2.65 1.39 -8.39
CA LYS A 44 2.54 2.82 -8.75
C LYS A 44 3.79 3.35 -9.45
N LEU A 45 4.97 2.86 -9.09
CA LEU A 45 6.23 3.27 -9.71
C LEU A 45 6.39 2.66 -11.11
N THR A 46 5.90 1.44 -11.30
CA THR A 46 6.00 0.69 -12.56
C THR A 46 4.85 1.00 -13.52
N ALA A 47 3.75 1.57 -13.03
CA ALA A 47 2.63 1.95 -13.87
C ALA A 47 3.08 3.04 -14.88
N PRO A 48 2.87 2.83 -16.20
CA PRO A 48 3.09 3.89 -17.17
C PRO A 48 2.20 5.09 -16.80
N PRO A 49 2.67 6.34 -17.03
CA PRO A 49 1.84 7.51 -16.75
C PRO A 49 0.50 7.35 -17.48
N PRO A 50 -0.63 7.76 -16.86
CA PRO A 50 -1.91 7.69 -17.53
C PRO A 50 -1.77 8.41 -18.87
N ALA A 51 -2.11 7.70 -19.97
CA ALA A 51 -2.06 8.27 -21.30
C ALA A 51 -2.71 9.65 -21.25
N PRO A 52 -2.10 10.69 -21.86
CA PRO A 52 -2.69 12.03 -21.83
C PRO A 52 -4.12 11.87 -22.29
N ALA A 53 -5.07 12.25 -21.41
CA ALA A 53 -6.49 12.18 -21.68
C ALA A 53 -6.67 12.76 -23.09
N VAL A 54 -7.02 11.90 -24.04
CA VAL A 54 -7.20 12.31 -25.43
C VAL A 54 -8.29 13.37 -25.36
N ALA A 55 -7.88 14.64 -25.42
CA ALA A 55 -8.80 15.75 -25.44
C ALA A 55 -9.77 15.41 -26.57
N PRO A 56 -11.10 15.41 -26.33
CA PRO A 56 -12.03 15.06 -27.37
C PRO A 56 -11.72 15.97 -28.55
N SER A 57 -11.28 15.39 -29.66
CA SER A 57 -11.04 16.10 -30.90
C SER A 57 -12.28 16.94 -31.15
N VAL A 58 -12.15 18.25 -31.00
CA VAL A 58 -13.20 19.20 -31.31
C VAL A 58 -13.43 19.05 -32.81
N GLU A 59 -14.46 18.28 -33.15
CA GLU A 59 -14.96 18.11 -34.50
C GLU A 59 -15.41 19.49 -34.98
N LYS A 60 -14.52 20.19 -35.69
CA LYS A 60 -14.84 21.48 -36.32
C LYS A 60 -16.05 21.26 -37.23
N PRO A 61 -17.16 22.00 -37.06
CA PRO A 61 -18.28 21.87 -37.97
C PRO A 61 -17.83 22.35 -39.35
N LYS A 62 -17.96 21.47 -40.36
CA LYS A 62 -17.84 21.81 -41.77
C LYS A 62 -18.83 22.95 -42.07
N ARG A 63 -18.32 24.17 -42.27
CA ARG A 63 -19.05 25.18 -43.04
C ARG A 63 -18.98 24.77 -44.50
N SER A 64 -20.10 24.31 -45.04
CA SER A 64 -20.29 24.17 -46.49
C SER A 64 -20.77 25.51 -47.09
N PRO A 65 -20.39 25.79 -48.34
CA PRO A 65 -20.52 27.10 -49.00
C PRO A 65 -21.95 27.47 -49.41
#